data_AF-A0A4Y7U1P4-F1
#
_entry.id   AF-A0A4Y7U1P4-F1
#
_cell.length_a   1.000
_cell.length_b   1.000
_cell.length_c   1.000
_cell.angle_alpha   90.00
_cell.angle_beta   90.00
_cell.angle_gamma   90.00
#
_symmetry.space_group_name_H-M   'P 1'
#
loop_
_entity.id
_entity.type
_entity.pdbx_description
1 polymer ?
#
loop_
_entity_poly.entity_id
_entity_poly.type
_entity_poly.pdbx_seq_one_letter_code
_entity_poly.pdbx_strand_id
1 'polypeptide(L)'
;QTKGKKAFDIHLEVSIKPENAEETIVSKSNFKYLYWSMSQQLAHHTSNGCRINSGDMMGSGTISGPTPDSFGSMLELTWGGQNPLKLKDGSERK
;
A
#
# COMPACT_ATOMS: atom_id res chain seq x y z
N GLN A 1 -3.29 11.43 -9.57
CA GLN A 1 -2.40 11.42 -8.38
C GLN A 1 -2.22 12.84 -7.89
N THR A 2 -2.28 13.06 -6.58
CA THR A 2 -2.01 14.38 -5.98
C THR A 2 -0.57 14.80 -6.29
N LYS A 3 -0.36 16.05 -6.71
CA LYS A 3 0.97 16.60 -7.05
C LYS A 3 1.37 17.72 -6.09
N GLY A 4 2.68 17.95 -5.98
CA GLY A 4 3.25 19.05 -5.18
C GLY A 4 3.22 18.79 -3.68
N LYS A 5 3.20 19.86 -2.88
CA LYS A 5 3.41 19.84 -1.41
C LYS A 5 2.37 19.03 -0.59
N LYS A 6 1.34 18.48 -1.22
CA LYS A 6 0.27 17.69 -0.58
C LYS A 6 0.43 16.17 -0.79
N ALA A 7 1.44 15.77 -1.56
CA ALA A 7 1.89 14.38 -1.68
C ALA A 7 3.27 14.26 -1.02
N PHE A 8 3.54 13.13 -0.37
CA PHE A 8 4.80 12.86 0.30
C PHE A 8 5.54 11.75 -0.43
N ASP A 9 6.82 11.98 -0.73
CA ASP A 9 7.69 10.98 -1.36
C ASP A 9 8.24 10.06 -0.27
N ILE A 10 7.50 8.98 0.01
CA ILE A 10 7.85 7.98 1.03
C ILE A 10 7.92 6.64 0.31
N HIS A 11 9.13 6.10 0.22
CA HIS A 11 9.38 4.77 -0.35
C HIS A 11 8.89 3.70 0.62
N LEU A 12 8.11 2.75 0.11
CA LEU A 12 7.50 1.67 0.88
C LEU A 12 7.88 0.35 0.26
N GLU A 13 8.25 -0.63 1.09
CA GLU A 13 8.52 -1.99 0.66
C GLU A 13 7.77 -2.98 1.54
N VAL A 14 7.37 -4.11 0.94
CA VAL A 14 6.79 -5.25 1.65
C VAL A 14 7.62 -6.48 1.32
N SER A 15 7.98 -7.24 2.35
CA SER A 15 8.73 -8.49 2.24
C SER A 15 7.99 -9.66 2.87
N ILE A 16 8.11 -10.83 2.25
CA ILE A 16 7.64 -12.11 2.80
C ILE A 16 8.87 -12.98 3.09
N LYS A 17 8.95 -13.49 4.31
CA LYS A 17 10.02 -14.40 4.75
C LYS A 17 9.41 -15.70 5.30
N PRO A 18 9.44 -16.80 4.55
CA PRO A 18 9.12 -18.11 5.08
C PRO A 18 10.07 -18.53 6.21
N GLU A 19 9.63 -19.46 7.05
CA GLU A 19 10.49 -20.04 8.07
C GLU A 19 11.74 -20.68 7.42
N ASN A 20 12.92 -20.40 7.95
CA ASN A 20 14.21 -20.89 7.44
C ASN A 20 14.57 -20.49 6.00
N ALA A 21 13.93 -19.48 5.42
CA ALA A 21 14.23 -18.96 4.08
C ALA A 21 14.70 -17.50 4.09
N GLU A 22 15.28 -17.06 2.97
CA GLU A 22 15.58 -15.65 2.75
C GLU A 22 14.32 -14.82 2.49
N GLU A 23 14.34 -13.56 2.90
CA GLU A 23 13.25 -12.63 2.61
C GLU A 23 13.16 -12.32 1.11
N THR A 24 11.93 -12.32 0.60
CA THR A 24 11.61 -11.87 -0.76
C THR A 24 10.87 -10.55 -0.68
N ILE A 25 11.39 -9.49 -1.31
CA ILE A 25 10.65 -8.24 -1.47
C ILE A 25 9.58 -8.47 -2.53
N VAL A 26 8.32 -8.36 -2.14
CA VAL A 26 7.16 -8.69 -2.99
C VAL A 26 6.47 -7.45 -3.55
N SER A 27 6.72 -6.28 -2.97
CA SER A 27 6.19 -5.02 -3.45
C SER A 27 7.14 -3.86 -3.11
N LYS A 28 7.35 -2.96 -4.07
CA LYS A 28 8.03 -1.67 -3.88
C LYS A 28 7.11 -0.58 -4.40
N SER A 29 6.58 0.23 -3.50
CA SER A 29 5.60 1.27 -3.82
C SER A 29 6.02 2.62 -3.24
N ASN A 30 5.13 3.61 -3.34
CA ASN A 30 5.38 4.94 -2.81
C ASN A 30 4.09 5.62 -2.38
N PHE A 31 4.11 6.26 -1.21
CA PHE A 31 2.95 7.00 -0.67
C PHE A 31 2.47 8.12 -1.61
N LYS A 32 3.34 8.66 -2.47
CA LYS A 32 2.97 9.69 -3.47
C LYS A 32 1.97 9.21 -4.51
N TYR A 33 1.77 7.90 -4.65
CA TYR A 33 0.80 7.35 -5.59
C TYR A 33 -0.66 7.50 -5.13
N LEU A 34 -0.91 7.87 -3.87
CA LEU A 34 -2.26 8.15 -3.39
C LEU A 34 -2.94 9.23 -4.24
N TYR A 35 -4.15 8.91 -4.66
CA TYR A 35 -4.94 9.85 -5.44
C TYR A 35 -5.38 11.05 -4.58
N TRP A 36 -5.85 10.77 -3.36
CA TRP A 36 -6.30 11.75 -2.38
C TRP A 36 -5.23 12.02 -1.33
N SER A 37 -4.97 13.30 -1.03
CA SER A 37 -4.08 13.69 0.06
C SER A 37 -4.72 13.48 1.44
N MET A 38 -3.89 13.35 2.48
CA MET A 38 -4.36 13.31 3.88
C MET A 38 -5.25 14.52 4.24
N SER A 39 -4.91 15.70 3.71
CA SER A 39 -5.72 16.91 3.94
C SER A 39 -7.13 16.83 3.32
N GLN A 40 -7.27 16.17 2.17
CA GLN A 40 -8.58 15.96 1.54
C GLN A 40 -9.38 14.87 2.26
N GLN A 41 -8.71 13.79 2.68
CA GLN A 41 -9.32 12.72 3.46
C GLN A 41 -9.93 13.27 4.76
N LEU A 42 -9.16 14.07 5.51
CA LEU A 42 -9.64 14.69 6.74
C LEU A 42 -10.78 15.68 6.49
N ALA A 43 -10.62 16.59 5.52
CA ALA A 43 -11.65 17.57 5.19
C ALA A 43 -12.98 16.91 4.82
N HIS A 44 -12.94 15.84 4.01
CA HIS A 44 -14.12 15.07 3.65
C HIS A 44 -14.71 14.31 4.84
N HIS A 45 -13.89 13.67 5.66
CA HIS A 45 -14.36 12.96 6.86
C HIS A 45 -15.14 13.89 7.80
N THR A 46 -14.69 15.14 7.96
CA THR A 46 -15.35 16.13 8.83
C THR A 46 -16.46 16.94 8.16
N SER A 47 -16.74 16.73 6.87
CA SER A 47 -17.61 17.66 6.12
C SER A 47 -19.07 17.66 6.58
N ASN A 48 -19.51 16.61 7.26
CA ASN A 48 -20.86 16.47 7.82
C ASN A 48 -20.92 16.75 9.34
N GLY A 49 -19.85 17.27 9.94
CA GLY A 49 -19.75 17.50 11.39
C GLY A 49 -19.27 16.28 12.19
N CYS A 50 -18.79 15.22 11.54
CA CYS A 50 -18.10 14.13 12.25
C CYS A 50 -16.93 14.69 13.07
N ARG A 51 -16.92 14.39 14.37
CA ARG A 51 -15.91 14.87 15.31
C ARG A 51 -14.66 13.97 15.26
N ILE A 52 -13.49 14.61 15.21
CA ILE A 52 -12.19 13.97 15.36
C ILE A 52 -11.63 14.28 16.75
N ASN A 53 -10.98 13.31 17.37
CA ASN A 53 -10.31 13.42 18.66
C ASN A 53 -8.80 13.21 18.53
N SER A 54 -8.06 13.73 19.51
CA SER A 54 -6.64 13.47 19.62
C SER A 54 -6.37 11.97 19.75
N GLY A 55 -5.50 11.43 18.91
CA GLY A 55 -5.17 10.00 18.88
C GLY A 55 -5.97 9.19 17.85
N ASP A 56 -6.94 9.77 17.16
CA ASP A 56 -7.63 9.09 16.07
C ASP A 56 -6.65 8.71 14.95
N MET A 57 -6.77 7.47 14.45
CA MET A 57 -5.96 6.96 13.35
C MET A 57 -6.75 6.93 12.04
N MET A 58 -6.12 7.40 10.95
CA MET A 58 -6.72 7.46 9.62
C MET A 58 -5.88 6.62 8.64
N GLY A 59 -6.47 5.56 8.09
CA GLY A 59 -5.81 4.73 7.09
C GLY A 59 -5.79 5.42 5.71
N SER A 60 -4.69 5.29 4.97
CA SER A 60 -4.63 5.78 3.59
C SER A 60 -5.47 4.98 2.61
N GLY A 61 -5.78 3.73 2.97
CA GLY A 61 -6.14 2.66 2.04
C GLY A 61 -4.90 1.96 1.48
N THR A 62 -5.10 0.85 0.76
CA THR A 62 -4.03 0.09 0.10
C THR A 62 -3.25 0.97 -0.88
N ILE A 63 -1.92 0.94 -0.80
CA ILE A 63 -1.04 1.78 -1.63
C ILE A 63 -0.49 0.95 -2.79
N SER A 64 -1.16 1.03 -3.93
CA SER A 64 -0.74 0.40 -5.18
C SER A 64 -0.18 1.43 -6.14
N GLY A 65 1.03 1.20 -6.63
CA GLY A 65 1.64 2.01 -7.68
C GLY A 65 1.18 1.59 -9.08
N PRO A 66 1.74 2.22 -10.13
CA PRO A 66 1.32 1.99 -11.50
C PRO A 66 1.83 0.67 -12.11
N THR A 67 2.74 -0.05 -11.44
CA THR A 67 3.35 -1.28 -11.95
C THR A 67 2.99 -2.48 -11.08
N PRO A 68 2.91 -3.71 -11.63
CA PRO A 68 2.51 -4.90 -10.87
C PRO A 68 3.38 -5.19 -9.64
N ASP A 69 4.69 -4.90 -9.70
CA ASP A 69 5.64 -5.04 -8.60
C ASP A 69 5.51 -3.95 -7.52
N SER A 70 4.52 -3.06 -7.65
CA SER A 70 4.19 -1.98 -6.70
C SER A 70 2.79 -2.08 -6.12
N PHE A 71 2.08 -3.18 -6.35
CA PHE A 71 0.74 -3.41 -5.80
C PHE A 71 0.78 -3.67 -4.29
N GLY A 72 -0.21 -3.15 -3.57
CA GLY A 72 -0.21 -3.08 -2.11
C GLY A 72 -0.83 -4.27 -1.39
N SER A 73 -1.27 -5.32 -2.11
CA SER A 73 -1.87 -6.50 -1.50
C SER A 73 -1.55 -7.78 -2.27
N MET A 74 -1.58 -8.92 -1.56
CA MET A 74 -1.46 -10.25 -2.19
C MET A 74 -2.56 -10.49 -3.22
N LEU A 75 -3.78 -10.02 -2.95
CA LEU A 75 -4.91 -10.13 -3.88
C LEU A 75 -4.59 -9.52 -5.25
N GLU A 76 -3.98 -8.34 -5.25
CA GLU A 76 -3.57 -7.65 -6.48
C GLU A 76 -2.33 -8.31 -7.11
N LEU A 77 -1.31 -8.61 -6.30
CA LEU A 77 -0.06 -9.24 -6.75
C LEU A 77 -0.29 -10.59 -7.42
N THR A 78 -1.24 -11.39 -6.90
CA THR A 78 -1.53 -12.73 -7.41
C THR A 78 -2.75 -12.78 -8.33
N TRP A 79 -3.40 -11.63 -8.55
CA TRP A 79 -4.63 -11.52 -9.33
C TRP A 79 -5.72 -12.50 -8.85
N GLY A 80 -6.00 -12.48 -7.54
CA GLY A 80 -6.91 -13.44 -6.91
C GLY A 80 -6.41 -14.88 -6.97
N GLY A 81 -5.10 -15.08 -6.84
CA GLY A 81 -4.45 -16.40 -6.86
C GLY A 81 -4.27 -17.03 -8.25
N GLN A 82 -4.67 -16.34 -9.33
CA GLN A 82 -4.50 -16.81 -10.72
C GLN A 82 -3.04 -16.82 -11.15
N ASN A 83 -2.24 -15.88 -10.63
CA ASN A 83 -0.83 -15.72 -10.92
C ASN A 83 -0.03 -15.87 -9.61
N PRO A 84 0.34 -17.10 -9.19
CA PRO A 84 1.07 -17.31 -7.94
C PRO A 84 2.39 -16.54 -7.93
N LEU A 85 2.70 -15.92 -6.79
CA LEU A 85 3.95 -15.20 -6.59
C LEU A 85 5.06 -16.18 -6.20
N LYS A 86 6.15 -16.20 -6.95
CA LYS A 86 7.34 -17.00 -6.62
C LYS A 86 8.24 -16.27 -5.63
N LEU A 87 8.63 -16.97 -4.57
CA LEU A 87 9.58 -16.51 -3.57
C LEU A 87 11.00 -17.00 -3.90
N LYS A 88 12.01 -16.42 -3.24
CA LYS A 88 13.43 -16.76 -3.46
C LYS A 88 13.77 -18.23 -3.18
N ASP A 89 13.04 -18.88 -2.27
CA ASP A 89 13.20 -20.31 -1.96
C ASP A 89 12.54 -21.23 -3.00
N GLY A 90 11.93 -20.66 -4.04
CA GLY A 90 11.19 -21.38 -5.07
C GLY A 90 9.75 -21.73 -4.68
N SER A 91 9.33 -21.47 -3.44
CA SER A 91 7.94 -21.65 -3.02
C SER A 91 7.02 -20.59 -3.63
N GLU A 92 5.72 -20.89 -3.68
CA GLU A 92 4.71 -19.97 -4.21
C GLU A 92 3.75 -19.49 -3.11
N ARG A 93 3.18 -18.29 -3.30
CA ARG A 93 2.06 -17.77 -2.51
C ARG A 93 0.93 -17.31 -3.42
N LYS A 94 -0.31 -17.54 -3.00
CA LYS A 94 -1.54 -17.20 -3.74
C LYS A 94 -2.38 -16.22 -2.93
#